data_AF-A0AAE1SUG3-F1
#
_entry.id   AF-A0AAE1SUG3-F1
#
_cell.length_a   1.000
_cell.length_b   1.000
_cell.length_c   1.000
_cell.angle_alpha   90.00
_cell.angle_beta   90.00
_cell.angle_gamma   90.00
#
_symmetry.space_group_name_H-M   'P 1'
#
loop_
_entity.id
_entity.type
_entity.pdbx_description
1 polymer ?
#
loop_
_entity_poly.entity_id
_entity_poly.type
_entity_poly.pdbx_seq_one_letter_code
_entity_poly.pdbx_strand_id
1 'polypeptide(L)'
;MPFVKGDDVTPPIKNFKDMRFPEPILKKLRAKGIVQPTPIQVQGLSVILSGRDMIGIAFTGSGKTLVFVLPLIMIALQEEIMMPIAPGEGPFGLIICPSRELARQIYEVIEQFIEPPRENGYPELRPLLCIGGVDMKSQVDVVKRGVHIVVATPGRLKDLLAKK
;
A
#
# COMPACT_ATOMS: atom_id res chain seq x y z
N MET A 1 19.35 -14.49 8.35
CA MET A 1 18.19 -13.75 8.88
C MET A 1 18.49 -12.26 8.79
N PRO A 2 17.50 -11.38 8.58
CA PRO A 2 17.74 -9.94 8.54
C PRO A 2 18.27 -9.45 9.90
N PHE A 3 19.14 -8.44 9.88
CA PHE A 3 19.56 -7.76 11.11
C PHE A 3 18.41 -6.90 11.61
N VAL A 4 18.05 -7.01 12.89
CA VAL A 4 16.93 -6.28 13.50
C VAL A 4 17.35 -5.67 14.83
N LYS A 5 16.83 -4.47 15.12
CA LYS A 5 17.02 -3.77 16.39
C LYS A 5 15.68 -3.19 16.85
N GLY A 6 15.37 -3.35 18.13
CA GLY A 6 14.13 -2.87 18.77
C GLY A 6 13.65 -3.84 19.84
N ASP A 7 12.69 -3.39 20.64
CA ASP A 7 12.07 -4.20 21.69
C ASP A 7 10.87 -4.98 21.14
N ASP A 8 10.68 -6.21 21.64
CA ASP A 8 9.60 -7.13 21.27
C ASP A 8 9.43 -7.27 19.76
N VAL A 9 10.52 -7.61 19.08
CA VAL A 9 10.53 -7.83 17.63
C VAL A 9 9.64 -9.02 17.29
N THR A 10 8.68 -8.81 16.40
CA THR A 10 7.75 -9.87 15.98
C THR A 10 8.49 -11.01 15.27
N PRO A 11 8.07 -12.28 15.47
CA PRO A 11 8.69 -13.41 14.80
C PRO A 11 8.61 -13.29 13.27
N PRO A 12 9.67 -13.66 12.54
CA PRO A 12 9.67 -13.61 11.08
C PRO A 12 8.69 -14.62 10.47
N ILE A 13 7.95 -14.21 9.44
CA ILE A 13 7.02 -15.10 8.72
C ILE A 13 7.66 -15.50 7.39
N LYS A 14 7.93 -16.80 7.22
CA LYS A 14 8.72 -17.30 6.09
C LYS A 14 7.93 -17.58 4.82
N ASN A 15 6.60 -17.67 4.89
CA ASN A 15 5.75 -17.91 3.72
C ASN A 15 4.60 -16.90 3.66
N PHE A 16 4.25 -16.42 2.47
CA PHE A 16 3.11 -15.52 2.29
C PHE A 16 1.77 -16.11 2.76
N LYS A 17 1.59 -17.43 2.62
CA LYS A 17 0.38 -18.13 3.09
C LYS A 17 0.16 -17.99 4.61
N ASP A 18 1.24 -17.83 5.38
CA ASP A 18 1.19 -17.74 6.84
C ASP A 18 0.92 -16.28 7.29
N MET A 19 0.95 -15.31 6.35
CA MET A 19 0.70 -13.87 6.60
C MET A 19 -0.79 -13.49 6.49
N ARG A 20 -1.67 -14.46 6.23
CA ARG A 20 -3.14 -14.29 6.15
C ARG A 20 -3.62 -13.28 5.10
N PHE A 21 -2.91 -13.15 3.98
CA PHE A 21 -3.42 -12.40 2.83
C PHE A 21 -4.60 -13.13 2.16
N PRO A 22 -5.57 -12.39 1.60
CA PRO A 22 -6.62 -12.93 0.74
C PRO A 22 -6.04 -13.79 -0.38
N GLU A 23 -6.74 -14.87 -0.70
CA GLU A 23 -6.34 -15.79 -1.78
C GLU A 23 -6.11 -15.08 -3.14
N PRO A 24 -6.90 -14.07 -3.54
CA PRO A 24 -6.62 -13.31 -4.77
C PRO A 24 -5.25 -12.61 -4.78
N ILE A 25 -4.81 -12.07 -3.63
CA ILE A 25 -3.48 -11.46 -3.49
C ILE A 25 -2.39 -12.51 -3.59
N LEU A 26 -2.57 -13.66 -2.92
CA LEU A 26 -1.62 -14.78 -3.00
C LEU A 26 -1.48 -15.32 -4.43
N LYS A 27 -2.59 -15.42 -5.17
CA LYS A 27 -2.59 -15.78 -6.60
C LYS A 27 -1.82 -14.76 -7.44
N LYS A 28 -2.04 -13.46 -7.22
CA LYS A 28 -1.32 -12.39 -7.94
C LYS A 28 0.19 -12.43 -7.66
N LEU A 29 0.61 -12.67 -6.42
CA LEU A 29 2.02 -12.85 -6.06
C LEU A 29 2.64 -14.01 -6.86
N ARG A 30 1.98 -15.18 -6.88
CA ARG A 30 2.44 -16.35 -7.65
C ARG A 30 2.49 -16.07 -9.15
N ALA A 31 1.49 -15.41 -9.72
CA ALA A 31 1.44 -15.04 -11.13
C ALA A 31 2.57 -14.07 -11.52
N LYS A 32 3.02 -13.21 -10.60
CA LYS A 32 4.20 -12.34 -10.78
C LYS A 32 5.54 -13.05 -10.50
N GLY A 33 5.54 -14.36 -10.22
CA GLY A 33 6.75 -15.11 -9.88
C GLY A 33 7.26 -14.87 -8.45
N ILE A 34 6.49 -14.19 -7.60
CA ILE A 34 6.85 -13.88 -6.22
C ILE A 34 6.36 -15.01 -5.32
N VAL A 35 7.09 -16.13 -5.34
CA VAL A 35 6.69 -17.37 -4.63
C VAL A 35 7.11 -17.37 -3.17
N GLN A 36 8.26 -16.77 -2.86
CA GLN A 36 8.84 -16.70 -1.51
C GLN A 36 9.11 -15.25 -1.12
N PRO A 37 8.84 -14.85 0.13
CA PRO A 37 9.12 -13.51 0.59
C PRO A 37 10.64 -13.24 0.63
N THR A 38 11.05 -12.06 0.20
CA THR A 38 12.44 -11.60 0.32
C THR A 38 12.81 -11.34 1.79
N PRO A 39 14.11 -11.23 2.15
CA PRO A 39 14.50 -11.00 3.54
C PRO A 39 13.86 -9.79 4.22
N ILE A 40 13.66 -8.68 3.48
CA ILE A 40 12.98 -7.49 4.01
C ILE A 40 11.47 -7.73 4.20
N GLN A 41 10.85 -8.59 3.39
CA GLN A 41 9.44 -8.96 3.50
C GLN A 41 9.18 -9.91 4.67
N VAL A 42 10.06 -10.90 4.87
CA VAL A 42 9.95 -11.88 5.96
C VAL A 42 9.81 -11.22 7.32
N GLN A 43 10.63 -10.19 7.59
CA GLN A 43 10.55 -9.44 8.84
C GLN A 43 9.57 -8.27 8.74
N GLY A 44 9.66 -7.48 7.67
CA GLY A 44 8.92 -6.22 7.58
C GLY A 44 7.41 -6.39 7.52
N LEU A 45 6.92 -7.43 6.83
CA LEU A 45 5.48 -7.72 6.82
C LEU A 45 4.98 -8.14 8.21
N SER A 46 5.76 -8.94 8.94
CA SER A 46 5.42 -9.32 10.32
C SER A 46 5.35 -8.11 11.26
N VAL A 47 6.27 -7.15 11.11
CA VAL A 47 6.30 -5.91 11.91
C VAL A 47 5.10 -5.02 11.59
N ILE A 48 4.86 -4.72 10.31
CA ILE A 48 3.81 -3.77 9.92
C ILE A 48 2.42 -4.35 10.17
N LEU A 49 2.19 -5.66 9.90
CA LEU A 49 0.92 -6.31 10.20
C LEU A 49 0.61 -6.37 11.70
N SER A 50 1.61 -6.17 12.58
CA SER A 50 1.40 -6.05 14.03
C SER A 50 1.09 -4.61 14.49
N GLY A 51 1.03 -3.65 13.57
CA GLY A 51 0.77 -2.24 13.88
C GLY A 51 1.98 -1.49 14.45
N ARG A 52 3.20 -2.00 14.24
CA ARG A 52 4.45 -1.38 14.71
C ARG A 52 5.08 -0.52 13.62
N ASP A 53 5.65 0.60 14.03
CA ASP A 53 6.52 1.41 13.18
C ASP A 53 7.80 0.66 12.81
N MET A 54 8.30 0.91 11.60
CA MET A 54 9.46 0.22 11.05
C MET A 54 10.39 1.18 10.31
N ILE A 55 11.69 1.10 10.60
CA ILE A 55 12.74 1.65 9.73
C ILE A 55 13.30 0.51 8.87
N GLY A 56 13.01 0.54 7.58
CA GLY A 56 13.49 -0.45 6.61
C GLY A 56 14.75 -0.01 5.88
N ILE A 57 15.91 -0.55 6.26
CA ILE A 57 17.17 -0.31 5.54
C ILE A 57 17.30 -1.37 4.44
N ALA A 58 16.93 -0.99 3.21
CA ALA A 58 16.97 -1.91 2.08
C ALA A 58 17.20 -1.20 0.73
N PHE A 59 18.00 -1.82 -0.14
CA PHE A 59 18.32 -1.30 -1.48
C PHE A 59 17.14 -1.44 -2.46
N THR A 60 17.21 -0.79 -3.62
CA THR A 60 16.20 -0.92 -4.69
C THR A 60 16.25 -2.34 -5.28
N GLY A 61 15.10 -2.94 -5.55
CA GLY A 61 15.03 -4.35 -5.98
C GLY A 61 14.99 -5.38 -4.84
N SER A 62 15.15 -4.96 -3.57
CA SER A 62 15.01 -5.84 -2.39
C SER A 62 13.58 -6.35 -2.15
N GLY A 63 12.59 -5.86 -2.88
CA GLY A 63 11.17 -6.16 -2.66
C GLY A 63 10.48 -5.31 -1.58
N LYS A 64 11.14 -4.26 -1.08
CA LYS A 64 10.62 -3.38 -0.02
C LYS A 64 9.26 -2.73 -0.34
N THR A 65 8.90 -2.54 -1.61
CA THR A 65 7.61 -1.94 -1.99
C THR A 65 6.43 -2.74 -1.46
N LEU A 66 6.47 -4.07 -1.55
CA LEU A 66 5.39 -4.92 -1.06
C LEU A 66 5.24 -4.90 0.46
N VAL A 67 6.30 -4.52 1.18
CA VAL A 67 6.31 -4.46 2.64
C VAL A 67 5.35 -3.41 3.17
N PHE A 68 5.24 -2.26 2.51
CA PHE A 68 4.28 -1.23 2.89
C PHE A 68 2.99 -1.26 2.06
N VAL A 69 3.02 -1.75 0.81
CA VAL A 69 1.81 -1.81 -0.05
C VAL A 69 0.82 -2.87 0.40
N LEU A 70 1.26 -4.12 0.65
CA LEU A 70 0.33 -5.20 0.95
C LEU A 70 -0.42 -5.00 2.28
N PRO A 71 0.25 -4.63 3.39
CA PRO A 71 -0.46 -4.35 4.64
C PRO A 71 -1.41 -3.16 4.51
N LEU A 72 -1.05 -2.12 3.73
CA LEU A 72 -1.92 -0.98 3.54
C LEU A 72 -3.19 -1.34 2.76
N ILE A 73 -3.09 -2.19 1.74
CA ILE A 73 -4.26 -2.75 1.03
C ILE A 73 -5.13 -3.57 2.00
N MET A 74 -4.51 -4.40 2.85
CA MET A 74 -5.24 -5.19 3.85
C MET A 74 -6.04 -4.32 4.81
N ILE A 75 -5.41 -3.27 5.36
CA ILE A 75 -6.05 -2.32 6.26
C ILE A 75 -7.18 -1.60 5.52
N ALA A 76 -6.93 -1.07 4.32
CA ALA A 76 -7.96 -0.38 3.54
C ALA A 76 -9.16 -1.28 3.19
N LEU A 77 -8.93 -2.55 2.85
CA LEU A 77 -10.01 -3.53 2.64
C LEU A 77 -10.80 -3.79 3.91
N GLN A 78 -10.12 -3.95 5.05
CA GLN A 78 -10.77 -4.19 6.33
C GLN A 78 -11.65 -3.00 6.73
N GLU A 79 -11.13 -1.77 6.65
CA GLU A 79 -11.88 -0.56 6.96
C GLU A 79 -13.09 -0.41 6.04
N GLU A 80 -12.93 -0.57 4.72
CA GLU A 80 -14.05 -0.46 3.76
C GLU A 80 -15.13 -1.53 3.99
N ILE A 81 -14.77 -2.73 4.46
CA ILE A 81 -15.75 -3.78 4.83
C ILE A 81 -16.48 -3.44 6.13
N MET A 82 -15.77 -2.89 7.13
CA MET A 82 -16.33 -2.61 8.45
C MET A 82 -17.18 -1.33 8.45
N MET A 83 -16.69 -0.27 7.81
CA MET A 83 -17.32 1.04 7.70
C MET A 83 -16.93 1.67 6.35
N PRO A 84 -17.74 1.47 5.30
CA PRO A 84 -17.45 1.99 3.97
C PRO A 84 -17.21 3.49 3.97
N ILE A 85 -16.20 3.93 3.22
CA ILE A 85 -15.83 5.34 3.12
C ILE A 85 -16.96 6.17 2.48
N ALA A 86 -17.30 7.29 3.11
CA ALA A 86 -18.29 8.21 2.57
C ALA A 86 -17.68 9.12 1.47
N PRO A 87 -18.52 9.68 0.58
CA PRO A 87 -18.08 10.69 -0.38
C PRO A 87 -17.30 11.84 0.29
N GLY A 88 -16.08 12.09 -0.17
CA GLY A 88 -15.22 13.16 0.36
C GLY A 88 -14.34 12.77 1.55
N GLU A 89 -14.44 11.55 2.07
CA GLU A 89 -13.58 11.07 3.16
C GLU A 89 -12.21 10.54 2.68
N GLY A 90 -11.30 10.40 3.65
CA GLY A 90 -9.98 9.80 3.47
C GLY A 90 -8.82 10.81 3.44
N PRO A 91 -7.58 10.31 3.21
CA PRO A 91 -7.22 8.91 3.00
C PRO A 91 -6.93 8.12 4.29
N PHE A 92 -7.11 6.79 4.25
CA PHE A 92 -6.62 5.88 5.31
C PHE A 92 -5.11 5.64 5.21
N GLY A 93 -4.59 5.62 3.99
CA GLY A 93 -3.17 5.37 3.70
C GLY A 93 -2.51 6.50 2.93
N LEU A 94 -1.28 6.84 3.32
CA LEU A 94 -0.46 7.83 2.61
C LEU A 94 0.96 7.31 2.37
N ILE A 95 1.41 7.35 1.13
CA ILE A 95 2.79 7.04 0.72
C ILE A 95 3.39 8.28 0.07
N ILE A 96 4.47 8.80 0.67
CA ILE A 96 5.17 9.99 0.17
C ILE A 96 6.44 9.56 -0.57
N CYS A 97 6.62 10.04 -1.79
CA CYS A 97 7.73 9.70 -2.67
C CYS A 97 8.54 10.94 -3.05
N PRO A 98 9.88 10.82 -3.21
CA PRO A 98 10.74 11.94 -3.57
C PRO A 98 10.58 12.40 -5.03
N SER A 99 10.10 11.53 -5.94
CA SER A 99 9.93 11.84 -7.36
C SER A 99 8.58 11.37 -7.90
N ARG A 100 8.19 11.94 -9.05
CA ARG A 100 6.94 11.63 -9.75
C ARG A 100 6.95 10.21 -10.31
N GLU A 101 8.11 9.79 -10.80
CA GLU A 101 8.34 8.48 -11.42
C GLU A 101 8.20 7.38 -10.37
N LEU A 102 8.81 7.56 -9.20
CA LEU A 102 8.70 6.60 -8.11
C LEU A 102 7.27 6.52 -7.55
N ALA A 103 6.60 7.67 -7.39
CA ALA A 103 5.19 7.70 -7.00
C ALA A 103 4.31 6.92 -7.99
N ARG A 104 4.52 7.12 -9.29
CA ARG A 104 3.78 6.41 -10.33
C ARG A 104 4.04 4.90 -10.30
N GLN A 105 5.29 4.48 -10.16
CA GLN A 105 5.64 3.05 -10.05
C GLN A 105 4.97 2.39 -8.84
N ILE A 106 4.95 3.07 -7.69
CA ILE A 106 4.30 2.54 -6.47
C ILE A 106 2.77 2.49 -6.66
N TYR A 107 2.18 3.52 -7.25
CA TYR A 107 0.75 3.55 -7.58
C TYR A 107 0.35 2.40 -8.51
N GLU A 108 1.12 2.14 -9.56
CA GLU A 108 0.89 1.00 -10.47
C GLU A 108 1.00 -0.35 -9.73
N VAL A 109 1.88 -0.48 -8.74
CA VAL A 109 1.92 -1.68 -7.88
C VAL A 109 0.65 -1.79 -7.06
N ILE A 110 0.13 -0.70 -6.48
CA ILE A 110 -1.13 -0.72 -5.72
C ILE A 110 -2.28 -1.18 -6.63
N GLU A 111 -2.45 -0.57 -7.80
CA GLU A 111 -3.47 -0.94 -8.79
C GLU A 111 -3.44 -2.45 -9.10
N GLN A 112 -2.25 -3.00 -9.35
CA GLN A 112 -2.08 -4.43 -9.65
C GLN A 112 -2.50 -5.37 -8.50
N PHE A 113 -2.46 -4.91 -7.25
CA PHE A 113 -2.78 -5.74 -6.08
C PHE A 113 -4.18 -5.49 -5.53
N ILE A 114 -4.86 -4.39 -5.90
CA ILE A 114 -6.28 -4.17 -5.56
C ILE A 114 -7.25 -4.75 -6.59
N GLU A 115 -6.82 -4.91 -7.85
CA GLU A 115 -7.61 -5.50 -8.93
C GLU A 115 -8.06 -6.94 -8.61
N PRO A 116 -7.19 -7.88 -8.17
CA PRO A 116 -7.60 -9.26 -7.91
C PRO A 116 -8.64 -9.40 -6.78
N PRO A 117 -8.51 -8.74 -5.60
CA PRO A 117 -9.58 -8.72 -4.61
C PRO A 117 -10.91 -8.22 -5.17
N ARG A 118 -10.92 -7.11 -5.92
CA ARG A 118 -12.12 -6.54 -6.54
C ARG A 118 -12.82 -7.54 -7.47
N GLU A 119 -12.07 -8.23 -8.32
CA GLU A 119 -12.59 -9.28 -9.21
C GLU A 119 -13.15 -10.51 -8.46
N ASN A 120 -12.77 -10.67 -7.18
CA ASN A 120 -13.19 -11.78 -6.33
C ASN A 120 -14.19 -11.34 -5.24
N GLY A 121 -14.94 -10.27 -5.50
CA GLY A 121 -16.07 -9.84 -4.67
C GLY A 121 -15.72 -8.99 -3.44
N TYR A 122 -14.46 -8.56 -3.30
CA TYR A 122 -14.11 -7.56 -2.28
C TYR A 122 -14.55 -6.16 -2.72
N PRO A 123 -14.78 -5.23 -1.77
CA PRO A 123 -15.09 -3.83 -2.09
C PRO A 123 -14.01 -3.17 -2.96
N GLU A 124 -14.43 -2.20 -3.77
CA GLU A 124 -13.51 -1.40 -4.57
C GLU A 124 -12.71 -0.46 -3.67
N LEU A 125 -11.39 -0.64 -3.64
CA LEU A 125 -10.47 0.37 -3.13
C LEU A 125 -10.21 1.44 -4.19
N ARG A 126 -10.11 2.68 -3.74
CA ARG A 126 -9.94 3.89 -4.56
C ARG A 126 -8.62 4.57 -4.22
N PRO A 127 -7.50 4.22 -4.89
CA PRO A 127 -6.24 4.91 -4.69
C PRO A 127 -6.18 6.21 -5.53
N LEU A 128 -5.31 7.13 -5.12
CA LEU A 128 -5.11 8.43 -5.78
C LEU A 128 -3.62 8.71 -5.98
N LEU A 129 -3.23 9.03 -7.21
CA LEU A 129 -1.88 9.52 -7.55
C LEU A 129 -1.83 11.05 -7.48
N CYS A 130 -1.24 11.57 -6.40
CA CYS A 130 -1.12 12.99 -6.08
C CYS A 130 0.26 13.54 -6.45
N ILE A 131 0.49 13.74 -7.75
CA ILE A 131 1.74 14.30 -8.28
C ILE A 131 1.48 15.45 -9.27
N GLY A 132 2.49 16.27 -9.53
CA GLY A 132 2.42 17.30 -10.56
C GLY A 132 2.23 16.71 -11.97
N GLY A 133 1.60 17.48 -12.86
CA GLY A 133 1.35 17.08 -14.26
C GLY A 133 0.32 15.96 -14.46
N VAL A 134 -0.44 15.62 -13.42
CA VAL A 134 -1.66 14.80 -13.53
C VAL A 134 -2.86 15.73 -13.60
N ASP A 135 -3.85 15.37 -14.42
CA ASP A 135 -5.07 16.16 -14.59
C ASP A 135 -5.82 16.36 -13.26
N MET A 136 -6.06 17.62 -12.91
CA MET A 136 -6.72 17.99 -11.64
C MET A 136 -8.13 17.44 -11.56
N LYS A 137 -8.87 17.37 -12.69
CA LYS A 137 -10.25 16.90 -12.69
C LYS A 137 -10.31 15.43 -12.28
N SER A 138 -9.43 14.59 -12.84
CA SER A 138 -9.31 13.19 -12.43
C SER A 138 -9.02 13.01 -10.92
N GLN A 139 -8.21 13.91 -10.32
CA GLN A 139 -7.94 13.88 -8.88
C GLN A 139 -9.18 14.23 -8.06
N VAL A 140 -9.89 15.28 -8.45
CA VAL A 140 -11.10 15.76 -7.76
C VAL A 140 -12.21 14.71 -7.79
N ASP A 141 -12.40 14.04 -8.92
CA ASP A 141 -13.46 13.03 -9.07
C ASP A 141 -13.23 11.82 -8.16
N VAL A 142 -11.98 11.41 -7.97
CA VAL A 142 -11.63 10.35 -7.00
C VAL A 142 -11.86 10.83 -5.56
N VAL A 143 -11.43 12.05 -5.22
CA VAL A 143 -11.64 12.64 -3.88
C VAL A 143 -13.11 12.73 -3.52
N LYS A 144 -13.96 13.15 -4.46
CA LYS A 144 -15.42 13.23 -4.25
C LYS A 144 -16.05 11.87 -3.93
N ARG A 145 -15.49 10.76 -4.41
CA ARG A 145 -15.97 9.40 -4.15
C ARG A 145 -15.42 8.80 -2.84
N GLY A 146 -14.51 9.50 -2.17
CA GLY A 146 -13.74 8.98 -1.05
C GLY A 146 -12.46 8.26 -1.51
N VAL A 147 -11.36 8.49 -0.80
CA VAL A 147 -10.02 7.97 -1.15
C VAL A 147 -9.51 7.03 -0.07
N HIS A 148 -9.02 5.86 -0.46
CA HIS A 148 -8.46 4.92 0.52
C HIS A 148 -6.96 5.10 0.70
N ILE A 149 -6.22 5.22 -0.42
CA ILE A 149 -4.76 5.25 -0.44
C ILE A 149 -4.29 6.39 -1.33
N VAL A 150 -3.42 7.26 -0.82
CA VAL A 150 -2.77 8.31 -1.60
C VAL A 150 -1.30 7.98 -1.80
N VAL A 151 -0.82 8.08 -3.04
CA VAL A 151 0.61 8.11 -3.35
C VAL A 151 0.97 9.50 -3.86
N ALA A 152 1.87 10.19 -3.17
CA ALA A 152 2.09 11.61 -3.43
C ALA A 152 3.56 12.01 -3.50
N THR A 153 3.83 13.12 -4.18
CA THR A 153 5.06 13.90 -3.96
C THR A 153 4.81 15.02 -2.95
N PRO A 154 5.78 15.39 -2.10
CA PRO A 154 5.58 16.36 -1.01
C PRO A 154 4.98 17.70 -1.48
N GLY A 155 5.52 18.27 -2.55
CA GLY A 155 5.08 19.57 -3.07
C GLY A 155 3.60 19.54 -3.49
N ARG A 156 3.20 18.55 -4.28
CA ARG A 156 1.82 18.46 -4.75
C ARG A 156 0.83 18.17 -3.62
N LEU A 157 1.21 17.31 -2.67
CA LEU A 157 0.37 17.05 -1.49
C LEU A 157 0.12 18.33 -0.69
N LYS A 158 1.18 19.12 -0.44
CA LYS A 158 1.07 20.41 0.24
C LYS A 158 0.14 21.37 -0.50
N ASP A 159 0.25 21.44 -1.82
CA ASP A 159 -0.62 22.30 -2.65
C ASP A 159 -2.09 21.92 -2.54
N LEU A 160 -2.42 20.62 -2.46
CA LEU A 160 -3.80 20.17 -2.29
C LEU A 160 -4.32 20.44 -0.87
N LEU A 161 -3.51 20.22 0.16
CA LEU A 161 -3.89 20.50 1.56
C LEU A 161 -4.08 22.00 1.83
N ALA A 162 -3.36 22.86 1.10
CA ALA A 162 -3.47 24.31 1.24
C ALA A 162 -4.70 24.90 0.53
N LYS A 163 -5.33 24.16 -0.39
CA LYS A 163 -6.54 24.59 -1.08
C LYS A 163 -7.75 24.29 -0.19
N LYS A 164 -8.33 25.36 0.36
CA LYS A 164 -9.63 25.31 1.05
C LYS A 164 -10.77 25.07 0.06
#